data_AF-A0A9E0HDJ4-F1
#
_entry.id   AF-A0A9E0HDJ4-F1
#
_cell.length_a   1.000
_cell.length_b   1.000
_cell.length_c   1.000
_cell.angle_alpha   90.00
_cell.angle_beta   90.00
_cell.angle_gamma   90.00
#
_symmetry.space_group_name_H-M   'P 1'
#
loop_
_entity.id
_entity.type
_entity.pdbx_description
1 polymer ?
#
loop_
_entity_poly.entity_id
_entity_poly.type
_entity_poly.pdbx_seq_one_letter_code
_entity_poly.pdbx_strand_id
1 'polypeptide(L)'
;MSNPWFDTSEAHAASGAALQAELAESDGDASRAKELYREAASSYTRLALSVTADHPQTRSALGVAAVACHARAGDFGKAIDVARRLLAQSGALSQRGRTDLLRMVANYNDLISVERKRTLPARRTGIHARDDVRANFVLGDVA
;
A
#
# COMPACT_ATOMS: atom_id res chain seq x y z
N MET A 1 -9.01 12.55 -30.84
CA MET A 1 -8.36 13.66 -30.10
C MET A 1 -7.28 13.06 -29.23
N SER A 2 -6.04 13.52 -29.37
CA SER A 2 -4.90 13.12 -28.55
C SER A 2 -5.09 13.60 -27.11
N ASN A 3 -4.63 12.83 -26.12
CA ASN A 3 -4.72 13.23 -24.72
C ASN A 3 -3.35 13.77 -24.29
N PRO A 4 -3.19 15.09 -24.11
CA PRO A 4 -1.88 15.73 -23.99
C PRO A 4 -1.07 15.24 -22.80
N TRP A 5 -1.71 14.70 -21.75
CA TRP A 5 -1.00 14.12 -20.60
C TRP A 5 -0.42 12.73 -20.87
N PHE A 6 -1.00 11.96 -21.80
CA PHE A 6 -0.49 10.64 -22.20
C PHE A 6 0.52 10.69 -23.34
N ASP A 7 0.53 11.77 -24.12
CA ASP A 7 1.45 11.95 -25.26
C ASP A 7 2.78 12.62 -24.85
N THR A 8 2.99 12.84 -23.56
CA THR A 8 4.25 13.38 -23.05
C THR A 8 5.34 12.31 -23.06
N SER A 9 6.60 12.74 -23.25
CA SER A 9 7.76 11.85 -23.08
C SER A 9 7.81 11.22 -21.68
N GLU A 10 7.37 11.95 -20.65
CA GLU A 10 7.27 11.44 -19.28
C GLU A 10 6.24 10.31 -19.17
N ALA A 11 5.06 10.44 -19.79
CA ALA A 11 4.04 9.39 -19.77
C ALA A 11 4.48 8.14 -20.54
N HIS A 12 5.14 8.31 -21.68
CA HIS A 12 5.72 7.19 -22.42
C HIS A 12 6.83 6.50 -21.63
N ALA A 13 7.71 7.26 -20.98
CA ALA A 13 8.76 6.71 -20.12
C ALA A 13 8.17 5.96 -18.91
N ALA A 14 7.16 6.52 -18.24
CA ALA A 14 6.48 5.87 -17.13
C ALA A 14 5.81 4.55 -17.55
N SER A 15 5.16 4.53 -18.72
CA SER A 15 4.58 3.32 -19.30
C SER A 15 5.64 2.30 -19.67
N GLY A 16 6.76 2.75 -20.26
CA GLY A 16 7.91 1.90 -20.57
C GLY A 16 8.51 1.26 -19.31
N ALA A 17 8.74 2.04 -18.26
CA ALA A 17 9.24 1.54 -16.98
C ALA A 17 8.28 0.53 -16.35
N ALA A 18 6.97 0.80 -16.36
CA ALA A 18 5.98 -0.16 -15.86
C ALA A 18 5.99 -1.47 -16.67
N LEU A 19 6.06 -1.40 -18.00
CA LEU A 19 6.16 -2.60 -18.84
C LEU A 19 7.43 -3.39 -18.55
N GLN A 20 8.58 -2.72 -18.43
CA GLN A 20 9.84 -3.38 -18.07
C GLN A 20 9.78 -4.00 -16.67
N ALA A 21 9.02 -3.41 -15.74
CA ALA A 21 8.81 -3.99 -14.42
C ALA A 21 8.01 -5.30 -14.48
N GLU A 22 6.95 -5.37 -15.31
CA GLU A 22 6.19 -6.60 -15.53
C GLU A 22 7.07 -7.70 -16.14
N LEU A 23 7.92 -7.34 -17.10
CA LEU A 23 8.87 -8.27 -17.72
C LEU A 23 9.89 -8.78 -16.70
N ALA A 24 10.50 -7.89 -15.92
CA ALA A 24 11.44 -8.28 -14.86
C ALA A 24 10.78 -9.20 -13.81
N GLU A 25 9.51 -8.95 -13.45
CA GLU A 25 8.76 -9.82 -12.55
C GLU A 25 8.50 -11.19 -13.17
N SER A 26 8.14 -11.24 -14.46
CA SER A 26 7.98 -12.49 -15.22
C SER A 26 9.28 -13.31 -15.30
N ASP A 27 10.43 -12.62 -15.37
CA ASP A 27 11.76 -13.23 -15.39
C ASP A 27 12.26 -13.59 -13.98
N GLY A 28 11.48 -13.30 -12.93
CA GLY A 28 11.81 -13.58 -11.54
C GLY A 28 12.74 -12.55 -10.86
N ASP A 29 13.09 -11.47 -11.54
CA ASP A 29 13.86 -10.36 -10.97
C ASP A 29 12.96 -9.39 -10.19
N ALA A 30 12.53 -9.85 -9.02
CA ALA A 30 11.65 -9.09 -8.14
C ALA A 30 12.27 -7.77 -7.63
N SER A 31 13.60 -7.70 -7.53
CA SER A 31 14.30 -6.48 -7.09
C SER A 31 14.23 -5.41 -8.17
N ARG A 32 14.59 -5.78 -9.41
CA ARG A 32 14.52 -4.87 -10.55
C ARG A 32 13.10 -4.42 -10.86
N ALA A 33 12.14 -5.34 -10.78
CA ALA A 33 10.73 -5.02 -10.95
C ALA A 33 10.27 -3.93 -9.98
N LYS A 34 10.61 -4.05 -8.69
CA LYS A 34 10.25 -3.06 -7.66
C LYS A 34 10.85 -1.68 -7.94
N GLU A 35 12.09 -1.60 -8.38
CA GLU A 35 12.73 -0.32 -8.74
C GLU A 35 12.00 0.35 -9.90
N LEU A 36 11.72 -0.40 -10.97
CA LEU A 36 11.03 0.09 -12.15
C LEU A 36 9.59 0.53 -11.84
N TYR A 37 8.87 -0.21 -10.98
CA TYR A 37 7.57 0.23 -10.49
C TYR A 37 7.65 1.52 -9.68
N ARG A 38 8.69 1.74 -8.85
CA ARG A 38 8.85 3.02 -8.11
C ARG A 38 9.09 4.19 -9.06
N GLU A 39 9.88 3.99 -10.10
CA GLU A 39 10.13 4.98 -11.14
C GLU A 39 8.82 5.36 -11.85
N ALA A 40 8.10 4.36 -12.36
CA ALA A 40 6.81 4.55 -13.02
C ALA A 40 5.79 5.24 -12.09
N ALA A 41 5.68 4.80 -10.84
CA ALA A 41 4.76 5.35 -9.85
C ALA A 41 5.03 6.84 -9.59
N SER A 42 6.30 7.23 -9.50
CA SER A 42 6.69 8.62 -9.25
C SER A 42 6.30 9.53 -10.41
N SER A 43 6.54 9.09 -11.65
CA SER A 43 6.14 9.82 -12.86
C SER A 43 4.62 9.90 -13.00
N TYR A 44 3.90 8.79 -12.84
CA TYR A 44 2.43 8.81 -12.87
C TYR A 44 1.83 9.68 -11.77
N THR A 45 2.43 9.72 -10.58
CA THR A 45 1.98 10.62 -9.50
C THR A 45 2.10 12.08 -9.92
N ARG A 46 3.25 12.49 -10.49
CA ARG A 46 3.44 13.87 -10.98
C ARG A 46 2.44 14.22 -12.07
N LEU A 47 2.29 13.34 -13.06
CA LEU A 47 1.35 13.52 -14.16
C LEU A 47 -0.09 13.62 -13.67
N ALA A 48 -0.53 12.69 -12.82
CA ALA A 48 -1.89 12.72 -12.25
C ALA A 48 -2.17 14.03 -11.52
N LEU A 49 -1.20 14.53 -10.75
CA LEU A 49 -1.35 15.77 -10.01
C LEU A 49 -1.36 17.01 -10.90
N SER A 50 -0.74 16.97 -12.09
CA SER A 50 -0.73 18.08 -13.06
C SER A 50 -1.97 18.14 -13.95
N VAL A 51 -2.78 17.08 -14.02
CA VAL A 51 -4.05 17.10 -14.77
C VAL A 51 -5.04 18.07 -14.13
N THR A 52 -5.61 19.00 -14.89
CA THR A 52 -6.63 19.92 -14.39
C THR A 52 -7.96 19.21 -14.09
N ALA A 53 -8.77 19.79 -13.19
CA ALA A 53 -9.98 19.13 -12.67
C ALA A 53 -11.09 18.91 -13.72
N ASP A 54 -11.04 19.61 -14.85
CA ASP A 54 -11.90 19.47 -16.02
C ASP A 54 -11.59 18.22 -16.87
N HIS A 55 -10.51 17.51 -16.58
CA HIS A 55 -10.18 16.22 -17.21
C HIS A 55 -10.18 15.05 -16.20
N PRO A 56 -11.33 14.80 -15.55
CA PRO A 56 -11.42 13.86 -14.43
C PRO A 56 -11.14 12.41 -14.84
N GLN A 57 -11.38 12.01 -16.10
CA GLN A 57 -11.04 10.66 -16.58
C GLN A 57 -9.52 10.47 -16.68
N THR A 58 -8.82 11.46 -17.23
CA THR A 58 -7.35 11.44 -17.37
C THR A 58 -6.68 11.42 -16.01
N ARG A 59 -7.12 12.30 -15.10
CA ARG A 59 -6.60 12.36 -13.72
C ARG A 59 -6.81 11.05 -12.99
N SER A 60 -8.02 10.47 -13.10
CA SER A 60 -8.33 9.16 -12.53
C SER A 60 -7.43 8.05 -13.08
N ALA A 61 -7.23 7.97 -14.40
CA ALA A 61 -6.45 6.91 -15.02
C ALA A 61 -4.98 6.95 -14.56
N LEU A 62 -4.35 8.13 -14.62
CA LEU A 62 -2.98 8.33 -14.16
C LEU A 62 -2.86 8.10 -12.65
N GLY A 63 -3.86 8.53 -11.88
CA GLY A 63 -3.91 8.32 -10.43
C GLY A 63 -3.99 6.85 -10.04
N VAL A 64 -4.84 6.06 -10.70
CA VAL A 64 -4.92 4.61 -10.49
C VAL A 64 -3.61 3.94 -10.88
N ALA A 65 -3.01 4.31 -12.02
CA ALA A 65 -1.71 3.78 -12.44
C ALA A 65 -0.60 4.06 -11.40
N ALA A 66 -0.53 5.29 -10.87
CA ALA A 66 0.42 5.67 -9.84
C ALA A 66 0.27 4.82 -8.57
N VAL A 67 -0.97 4.69 -8.08
CA VAL A 67 -1.29 3.95 -6.85
C VAL A 67 -1.00 2.46 -7.03
N ALA A 68 -1.32 1.88 -8.19
CA ALA A 68 -1.02 0.50 -8.50
C ALA A 68 0.49 0.25 -8.54
N CYS A 69 1.26 1.11 -9.22
CA CYS A 69 2.71 0.97 -9.31
C CYS A 69 3.38 1.10 -7.93
N HIS A 70 2.95 2.04 -7.07
CA HIS A 70 3.45 2.11 -5.69
C HIS A 70 3.17 0.81 -4.91
N ALA A 71 2.00 0.21 -5.07
CA ALA A 71 1.68 -1.05 -4.42
C ALA A 71 2.52 -2.22 -4.95
N ARG A 72 2.75 -2.31 -6.27
CA ARG A 72 3.60 -3.34 -6.88
C ARG A 72 5.07 -3.21 -6.48
N ALA A 73 5.53 -1.98 -6.22
CA ALA A 73 6.83 -1.74 -5.59
C ALA A 73 6.92 -2.20 -4.12
N GLY A 74 5.79 -2.55 -3.49
CA GLY A 74 5.67 -2.86 -2.06
C GLY A 74 5.49 -1.62 -1.17
N ASP A 75 5.38 -0.43 -1.75
CA ASP A 75 5.30 0.84 -1.04
C ASP A 75 3.83 1.18 -0.70
N PHE A 76 3.11 0.28 -0.01
CA PHE A 76 1.67 0.42 0.27
C PHE A 76 1.30 1.72 0.99
N GLY A 77 2.16 2.21 1.89
CA GLY A 77 1.96 3.50 2.56
C GLY A 77 1.90 4.67 1.56
N LYS A 78 2.85 4.73 0.63
CA LYS A 78 2.88 5.75 -0.43
C LYS A 78 1.68 5.61 -1.37
N ALA A 79 1.30 4.38 -1.72
CA ALA A 79 0.11 4.12 -2.54
C ALA A 79 -1.15 4.73 -1.89
N ILE A 80 -1.34 4.53 -0.58
CA ILE A 80 -2.45 5.10 0.19
C ILE A 80 -2.36 6.62 0.25
N ASP A 81 -1.18 7.18 0.49
CA ASP A 81 -0.99 8.64 0.59
C ASP A 81 -1.32 9.35 -0.73
N VAL A 82 -0.86 8.80 -1.86
CA VAL A 82 -1.19 9.31 -3.20
C VAL A 82 -2.69 9.21 -3.46
N ALA A 83 -3.31 8.05 -3.17
CA ALA A 83 -4.74 7.87 -3.35
C ALA A 83 -5.55 8.88 -2.52
N ARG A 84 -5.20 9.08 -1.24
CA ARG A 84 -5.85 10.07 -0.36
C ARG A 84 -5.69 11.48 -0.88
N ARG A 85 -4.51 11.86 -1.36
CA ARG A 85 -4.26 13.18 -1.94
C ARG A 85 -5.14 13.45 -3.16
N LEU A 86 -5.33 12.45 -4.02
CA LEU A 86 -6.21 12.55 -5.18
C LEU A 86 -7.70 12.62 -4.77
N LEU A 87 -8.11 11.78 -3.81
CA LEU A 87 -9.48 11.74 -3.30
C LEU A 87 -9.89 13.03 -2.56
N ALA A 88 -8.95 13.72 -1.92
CA ALA A 88 -9.19 14.99 -1.23
C ALA A 88 -9.59 16.13 -2.18
N GLN A 89 -9.33 16.00 -3.48
CA GLN A 89 -9.71 17.00 -4.48
C GLN A 89 -11.07 16.67 -5.08
N SER A 90 -12.11 17.15 -4.40
CA SER A 90 -13.50 17.03 -4.83
C SER A 90 -13.69 17.49 -6.29
N GLY A 91 -14.43 16.71 -7.07
CA GLY A 91 -14.71 17.00 -8.48
C GLY A 91 -13.57 16.72 -9.46
N ALA A 92 -12.32 16.57 -9.01
CA ALA A 92 -11.18 16.35 -9.90
C ALA A 92 -11.05 14.90 -10.41
N LEU A 93 -11.84 13.97 -9.88
CA LEU A 93 -11.85 12.56 -10.27
C LEU A 93 -13.20 12.17 -10.85
N SER A 94 -13.15 11.30 -11.85
CA SER A 94 -14.34 10.63 -12.37
C SER A 94 -14.95 9.74 -11.27
N GLN A 95 -16.26 9.51 -11.34
CA GLN A 95 -16.93 8.67 -10.33
C GLN A 95 -16.31 7.28 -10.25
N ARG A 96 -15.99 6.67 -11.39
CA ARG A 96 -15.30 5.38 -11.45
C ARG A 96 -13.92 5.44 -10.80
N GLY A 97 -13.10 6.45 -11.13
CA GLY A 97 -11.76 6.58 -10.55
C GLY A 97 -11.77 6.80 -9.04
N ARG A 98 -12.74 7.57 -8.54
CA ARG A 98 -12.97 7.70 -7.09
C ARG A 98 -13.26 6.35 -6.44
N THR A 99 -14.18 5.58 -7.00
CA THR A 99 -14.52 4.23 -6.49
C THR A 99 -13.31 3.30 -6.51
N ASP A 100 -12.54 3.29 -7.61
CA ASP A 100 -11.37 2.42 -7.75
C ASP A 100 -10.29 2.79 -6.73
N LEU A 101 -9.99 4.08 -6.54
CA LEU A 101 -9.03 4.53 -5.53
C LEU A 101 -9.48 4.22 -4.09
N LEU A 102 -10.77 4.39 -3.77
CA LEU A 102 -11.31 4.00 -2.46
C LEU A 102 -11.14 2.51 -2.18
N ARG A 103 -11.42 1.67 -3.19
CA ARG A 103 -11.22 0.21 -3.09
C ARG A 103 -9.75 -0.13 -2.86
N MET A 104 -8.84 0.49 -3.61
CA MET A 104 -7.40 0.29 -3.44
C MET A 104 -6.93 0.67 -2.03
N VAL A 105 -7.39 1.82 -1.51
CA VAL A 105 -7.06 2.26 -0.14
C VAL A 105 -7.55 1.25 0.90
N ALA A 106 -8.78 0.74 0.78
CA ALA A 106 -9.29 -0.28 1.69
C ALA A 106 -8.42 -1.54 1.66
N ASN A 107 -8.18 -2.09 0.46
CA ASN A 107 -7.38 -3.30 0.26
C ASN A 107 -5.95 -3.16 0.83
N TYR A 108 -5.29 -2.02 0.62
CA TYR A 108 -3.92 -1.82 1.09
C TYR A 108 -3.85 -1.58 2.61
N ASN A 109 -4.87 -0.96 3.22
CA ASN A 109 -4.95 -0.89 4.68
C ASN A 109 -5.09 -2.28 5.31
N ASP A 110 -5.87 -3.17 4.69
CA ASP A 110 -6.02 -4.55 5.15
C ASP A 110 -4.69 -5.31 5.05
N LEU A 111 -3.98 -5.20 3.93
CA LEU A 111 -2.66 -5.82 3.75
C LEU A 111 -1.65 -5.34 4.78
N ILE A 112 -1.54 -4.01 4.99
CA ILE A 112 -0.66 -3.45 6.03
C ILE A 112 -1.03 -3.98 7.41
N SER A 113 -2.32 -4.14 7.70
CA SER A 113 -2.80 -4.64 8.99
C SER A 113 -2.44 -6.12 9.19
N VAL A 114 -2.55 -6.94 8.15
CA VAL A 114 -2.14 -8.35 8.16
C VAL A 114 -0.63 -8.48 8.38
N GLU A 115 0.18 -7.71 7.64
CA GLU A 115 1.63 -7.76 7.75
C GLU A 115 2.09 -7.31 9.15
N ARG A 116 1.50 -6.26 9.72
CA ARG A 116 1.78 -5.87 11.12
C ARG A 116 1.50 -7.00 12.11
N LYS A 117 0.36 -7.70 11.96
CA LYS A 117 0.01 -8.83 12.83
C LYS A 117 0.98 -10.00 12.72
N ARG A 118 1.53 -10.26 11.52
CA ARG A 118 2.57 -11.29 11.30
C ARG A 118 3.91 -10.93 11.96
N THR A 119 4.28 -9.66 11.94
CA THR A 119 5.56 -9.18 12.49
C THR A 119 5.57 -8.98 14.00
N LEU A 120 4.40 -8.93 14.65
CA LEU A 120 4.31 -8.87 16.11
C LEU A 120 4.69 -10.25 16.69
N PRO A 121 5.66 -10.32 17.64
CA PRO A 121 5.95 -11.58 18.31
C PRO A 121 4.68 -12.06 19.01
N ALA A 122 4.33 -13.34 18.82
CA ALA A 122 3.22 -13.96 19.54
C ALA A 122 3.40 -13.68 21.03
N ARG A 123 2.50 -12.89 21.63
CA ARG A 123 2.46 -12.70 23.08
C ARG A 123 2.38 -14.11 23.67
N ARG A 124 3.46 -14.58 24.29
CA ARG A 124 3.42 -15.75 25.19
C ARG A 124 2.47 -15.41 26.32
N THR A 125 1.18 -15.72 26.15
CA THR A 125 0.26 -15.89 27.28
C THR A 125 0.63 -17.20 27.95
N GLY A 126 1.70 -17.15 28.74
CA GLY A 126 2.16 -18.21 29.62
C GLY A 126 2.31 -17.63 31.02
N ILE A 127 1.19 -17.47 31.74
CA ILE A 127 1.19 -17.47 33.20
C ILE A 127 0.50 -18.77 33.58
N HIS A 128 1.27 -19.86 33.59
CA HIS A 128 0.89 -21.07 34.31
C HIS A 128 1.38 -20.95 35.75
N ALA A 129 0.45 -21.26 36.66
CA ALA A 129 0.64 -21.84 37.99
C ALA A 129 1.62 -21.14 38.94
N ARG A 130 1.07 -20.43 39.93
CA ARG A 130 1.70 -20.38 41.25
C ARG A 130 1.13 -21.51 42.09
N ASP A 131 1.96 -22.54 42.17
CA ASP A 131 2.20 -23.51 43.22
C ASP A 131 1.34 -23.45 44.48
N ASP A 132 0.81 -24.63 44.78
CA ASP A 132 0.26 -25.08 46.05
C ASP A 132 1.20 -24.75 47.23
N VAL A 133 0.79 -23.83 48.10
CA VAL A 133 1.32 -23.76 49.47
C VAL A 133 0.44 -24.65 50.34
N ARG A 134 0.87 -25.90 50.50
CA ARG A 134 0.45 -26.78 51.60
C ARG A 134 0.85 -26.13 52.93
N ALA A 135 -0.12 -25.57 53.65
CA ALA A 135 0.04 -25.22 55.05
C ALA A 135 -0.06 -26.51 55.90
N ASN A 136 1.09 -27.07 56.27
CA ASN A 136 1.18 -28.03 57.38
C ASN A 136 1.10 -27.24 58.69
N PHE A 137 -0.04 -27.32 59.37
CA PHE A 137 -0.20 -26.88 60.76
C PHE A 137 -0.03 -28.11 61.66
N VAL A 138 1.15 -28.27 62.25
CA VAL A 138 1.38 -29.11 63.43
C VAL A 138 2.21 -28.27 64.39
N LEU A 139 1.54 -27.55 65.29
CA LEU A 139 2.16 -27.08 66.52
C LEU A 139 1.85 -28.13 67.57
N GLY A 140 2.90 -28.87 67.93
CA GLY A 140 2.89 -29.75 69.09
C GLY A 140 3.03 -28.93 70.36
N ASP A 141 2.26 -29.33 71.37
CA ASP A 141 2.43 -29.00 72.78
C ASP A 141 3.84 -29.32 73.26
N VAL A 142 4.49 -28.36 73.90
CA VAL A 142 5.55 -28.62 74.88
C VAL A 142 5.52 -27.54 75.96
N ALA A 143 5.47 -28.03 77.21
CA ALA A 143 5.49 -27.35 78.52
C ALA A 143 4.15 -26.81 79.05
#